data_AF-A0A350D349-F1
#
_entry.id   AF-A0A350D349-F1
#
_cell.length_a   1.000
_cell.length_b   1.000
_cell.length_c   1.000
_cell.angle_alpha   90.00
_cell.angle_beta   90.00
_cell.angle_gamma   90.00
#
_symmetry.space_group_name_H-M   'P 1'
#
loop_
_entity.id
_entity.type
_entity.pdbx_description
1 polymer ?
#
loop_
_entity_poly.entity_id
_entity_poly.type
_entity_poly.pdbx_seq_one_letter_code
_entity_poly.pdbx_strand_id
1 'polypeptide(L)'
;MTVIRAGDRISLMKVLVYLPPSLGASLLSLPCLKSWQANFPEAEIHLLLSPSLEGLFSAILPDYHLIPVSEVKDITRLRRTANQLKKMNVDFGLLLDNSFTSALLFYLAM
;
A
#
# COMPACT_ATOMS: atom_id res chain seq x y z
N MET A 1 -20.31 6.48 -23.05
CA MET A 1 -19.52 6.05 -24.20
C MET A 1 -18.37 7.03 -24.33
N THR A 2 -17.22 6.73 -23.72
CA THR A 2 -16.05 7.62 -23.70
C THR A 2 -15.06 7.13 -24.74
N VAL A 3 -14.78 7.97 -25.73
CA VAL A 3 -13.82 7.69 -26.81
C VAL A 3 -12.41 7.89 -26.25
N ILE A 4 -11.68 6.81 -26.03
CA ILE A 4 -10.26 6.86 -25.62
C ILE A 4 -9.42 6.95 -26.89
N ARG A 5 -8.64 8.03 -27.03
CA ARG A 5 -7.70 8.22 -28.14
C ARG A 5 -6.52 7.26 -27.95
N ALA A 6 -6.15 6.55 -29.02
CA ALA A 6 -4.94 5.75 -29.09
C ALA A 6 -3.70 6.66 -28.94
N GLY A 7 -3.18 6.77 -27.72
CA GLY A 7 -2.05 7.64 -27.38
C GLY A 7 -1.94 7.97 -25.90
N ASP A 8 -3.05 7.97 -25.16
CA ASP A 8 -3.02 8.09 -23.71
C ASP A 8 -2.64 6.72 -23.11
N ARG A 9 -1.42 6.60 -22.56
CA ARG A 9 -1.18 5.53 -21.58
C ARG A 9 -2.22 5.77 -20.48
N ILE A 10 -3.20 4.89 -20.34
CA ILE A 10 -4.00 4.84 -19.12
C ILE A 10 -3.00 4.51 -18.03
N SER A 11 -2.52 5.53 -17.31
CA SER A 11 -1.70 5.31 -16.13
C SER A 11 -2.64 4.67 -15.12
N LEU A 12 -2.55 3.35 -14.95
CA LEU A 12 -3.27 2.65 -13.89
C LEU A 12 -2.88 3.31 -12.57
N MET A 13 -3.89 3.75 -11.81
CA MET A 13 -3.70 4.42 -10.53
C MET A 13 -3.00 3.47 -9.56
N LYS A 14 -1.81 3.84 -9.08
CA LYS A 14 -1.07 3.07 -8.08
C LYS A 14 -1.39 3.55 -6.69
N VAL A 15 -1.83 2.63 -5.84
CA VAL A 15 -2.20 2.91 -4.46
C VAL A 15 -1.26 2.15 -3.53
N LEU A 16 -0.71 2.84 -2.54
CA LEU A 16 0.03 2.21 -1.46
C LEU A 16 -0.80 2.26 -0.18
N VAL A 17 -1.11 1.10 0.39
CA VAL A 17 -1.84 0.99 1.66
C VAL A 17 -0.91 0.47 2.74
N TYR A 18 -0.74 1.20 3.84
CA TYR A 18 -0.05 0.71 5.02
C TYR A 18 -1.04 -0.02 5.94
N LEU A 19 -0.83 -1.32 6.12
CA LEU A 19 -1.62 -2.11 7.05
C LEU A 19 -1.13 -1.93 8.49
N PRO A 20 -2.05 -1.94 9.47
CA PRO A 20 -1.67 -2.05 10.87
C PRO A 20 -0.74 -3.24 11.11
N PRO A 21 0.23 -3.16 12.03
CA PRO A 21 1.20 -4.22 12.23
C PRO A 21 0.63 -5.46 12.93
N SER A 22 -0.45 -5.31 13.70
CA SER A 22 -1.09 -6.43 14.41
C SER A 22 -2.09 -7.16 13.52
N LEU A 23 -2.05 -8.50 13.51
CA LEU A 23 -2.96 -9.35 12.74
C LEU A 23 -4.43 -8.94 12.87
N GLY A 24 -4.92 -8.72 14.10
CA GLY A 24 -6.33 -8.35 14.35
C GLY A 24 -6.72 -7.06 13.65
N ALA A 25 -5.94 -6.00 13.82
CA ALA A 25 -6.22 -4.72 13.16
C ALA A 25 -6.06 -4.80 11.63
N SER A 26 -5.10 -5.57 11.10
CA SER A 26 -4.98 -5.78 9.65
C SER A 26 -6.19 -6.53 9.09
N LEU A 27 -6.70 -7.56 9.78
CA LEU A 27 -7.92 -8.26 9.36
C LEU A 27 -9.15 -7.34 9.36
N LEU A 28 -9.25 -6.45 10.34
CA LEU A 28 -10.33 -5.46 10.41
C LEU A 28 -10.27 -4.41 9.29
N SER A 29 -9.14 -4.29 8.59
CA SER A 29 -9.01 -3.42 7.42
C SER A 29 -9.50 -4.06 6.11
N LEU A 30 -9.73 -5.37 6.06
CA LEU A 30 -10.14 -6.07 4.84
C LEU A 30 -11.39 -5.47 4.17
N PRO A 31 -12.46 -5.07 4.90
CA PRO A 31 -13.62 -4.44 4.28
C PRO A 31 -13.27 -3.12 3.57
N CYS A 32 -12.33 -2.34 4.13
CA CYS A 32 -11.84 -1.10 3.51
C CYS A 32 -11.13 -1.40 2.19
N LEU A 33 -10.22 -2.38 2.18
CA LEU A 33 -9.51 -2.81 0.96
C LEU A 33 -10.48 -3.30 -0.12
N LYS A 34 -11.43 -4.17 0.25
CA LYS A 34 -12.45 -4.69 -0.69
C LYS A 34 -13.34 -3.59 -1.24
N SER A 35 -13.75 -2.65 -0.38
CA SER A 35 -14.52 -1.48 -0.82
C SER A 35 -13.71 -0.64 -1.81
N TRP A 36 -12.41 -0.45 -1.58
CA TRP A 36 -11.57 0.27 -2.51
C TRP A 36 -11.50 -0.42 -3.87
N GLN A 37 -11.14 -1.70 -3.91
CA GLN A 37 -11.03 -2.46 -5.15
C GLN A 37 -12.35 -2.45 -5.94
N ALA A 38 -13.49 -2.50 -5.26
CA ALA A 38 -14.80 -2.44 -5.90
C ALA A 38 -15.10 -1.07 -6.55
N ASN A 39 -14.57 0.03 -5.98
CA ASN A 39 -14.78 1.38 -6.51
C ASN A 39 -13.71 1.81 -7.53
N PHE A 40 -12.51 1.22 -7.46
CA PHE A 40 -11.38 1.50 -8.35
C PHE A 40 -10.80 0.19 -8.89
N PRO A 41 -11.52 -0.54 -9.75
CA PRO A 41 -11.12 -1.87 -10.20
C PRO A 41 -9.83 -1.88 -11.04
N GLU A 42 -9.50 -0.75 -11.67
CA GLU A 42 -8.28 -0.54 -12.45
C GLU A 42 -7.08 -0.12 -11.57
N ALA A 43 -7.27 0.07 -10.26
CA ALA A 43 -6.17 0.49 -9.38
C ALA A 43 -5.25 -0.70 -9.05
N GLU A 44 -3.94 -0.46 -9.13
CA GLU A 44 -2.91 -1.39 -8.65
C GLU A 44 -2.69 -1.11 -7.16
N ILE A 45 -3.20 -1.99 -6.29
CA ILE A 45 -3.10 -1.82 -4.85
C ILE A 45 -1.88 -2.58 -4.31
N HIS A 46 -0.90 -1.82 -3.82
CA HIS A 46 0.26 -2.31 -3.10
C HIS A 46 0.00 -2.24 -1.59
N LEU A 47 0.17 -3.36 -0.89
CA LEU A 47 0.00 -3.44 0.56
C LEU A 47 1.36 -3.44 1.24
N LEU A 48 1.64 -2.42 2.04
CA LEU A 48 2.75 -2.41 2.99
C LEU A 48 2.32 -3.14 4.26
N LEU A 49 3.05 -4.18 4.66
CA LEU A 49 2.68 -5.01 5.81
C LEU A 49 3.90 -5.57 6.54
N SER A 50 3.68 -6.01 7.78
CA SER A 50 4.68 -6.78 8.53
C SER A 50 5.00 -8.10 7.81
N PRO A 51 6.27 -8.54 7.73
CA PRO A 51 6.63 -9.83 7.14
C PRO A 51 5.91 -11.03 7.77
N SER A 52 5.56 -10.94 9.05
CA SER A 52 4.80 -11.98 9.76
C SER A 52 3.39 -12.21 9.20
N LEU A 53 2.83 -11.23 8.47
CA LEU A 53 1.49 -11.28 7.90
C LEU A 53 1.49 -11.71 6.43
N GLU A 54 2.64 -11.72 5.77
CA GLU A 54 2.78 -11.94 4.33
C GLU A 54 2.11 -13.24 3.87
N GLY A 55 2.42 -14.36 4.50
CA GLY A 55 1.88 -15.67 4.10
C GLY A 55 0.37 -15.80 4.25
N LEU A 56 -0.23 -15.14 5.24
CA LEU A 56 -1.69 -15.11 5.38
C LEU A 56 -2.29 -14.22 4.30
N PHE A 57 -1.78 -12.99 4.17
CA PHE A 57 -2.32 -11.99 3.25
C PHE A 57 -2.17 -12.40 1.80
N SER A 58 -1.12 -13.14 1.42
CA SER A 58 -0.96 -13.67 0.07
C SER A 58 -2.04 -14.70 -0.29
N ALA A 59 -2.55 -15.42 0.71
CA ALA A 59 -3.60 -16.40 0.50
C ALA A 59 -5.00 -15.76 0.44
N ILE A 60 -5.27 -14.74 1.25
CA ILE A 60 -6.61 -14.12 1.34
C ILE A 60 -6.80 -12.95 0.37
N LEU A 61 -5.72 -12.35 -0.14
CA LEU A 61 -5.73 -11.20 -1.05
C LEU A 61 -4.73 -11.43 -2.21
N PRO A 62 -4.96 -12.46 -3.06
CA PRO A 62 -4.02 -12.84 -4.11
C PRO A 62 -3.85 -11.78 -5.20
N ASP A 63 -4.84 -10.90 -5.38
CA ASP A 63 -4.81 -9.84 -6.40
C ASP A 63 -4.05 -8.59 -5.95
N TYR A 64 -3.50 -8.57 -4.73
CA TYR A 64 -2.82 -7.41 -4.15
C TYR A 64 -1.29 -7.61 -4.18
N HIS A 65 -0.56 -6.51 -4.42
CA HIS A 65 0.90 -6.54 -4.43
C HIS A 65 1.45 -6.35 -3.01
N LEU A 66 1.88 -7.45 -2.40
CA LEU A 66 2.40 -7.43 -1.03
C LEU A 66 3.84 -6.92 -0.97
N ILE A 67 4.09 -5.99 -0.05
CA ILE A 67 5.41 -5.41 0.21
C ILE A 67 5.72 -5.59 1.70
N PRO A 68 6.40 -6.69 2.07
CA PRO A 68 6.81 -6.92 3.45
C PRO A 68 7.86 -5.88 3.86
N VAL A 69 7.56 -5.11 4.92
CA VAL A 69 8.45 -4.10 5.48
C VAL A 69 8.67 -4.38 6.94
N SER A 70 9.93 -4.62 7.30
CA SER A 70 10.32 -4.76 8.71
C SER A 70 10.10 -3.47 9.48
N GLU A 71 9.87 -3.62 10.78
CA GLU A 71 9.70 -2.50 11.70
C GLU A 71 10.86 -1.50 11.60
N VAL A 72 10.50 -0.22 11.47
CA VAL A 72 11.44 0.89 11.34
C VAL A 72 11.81 1.38 12.73
N LYS A 73 13.00 1.00 13.21
CA LYS A 73 13.49 1.33 14.56
C LYS A 73 14.47 2.51 14.60
N ASP A 74 14.93 2.96 13.44
CA ASP A 74 15.92 4.03 13.32
C ASP A 74 15.70 4.89 12.08
N ILE A 75 16.19 6.13 12.14
CA ILE A 75 16.03 7.15 11.09
C ILE A 75 16.69 6.71 9.77
N THR A 76 17.79 5.96 9.83
CA THR A 76 18.49 5.49 8.63
C THR A 76 17.64 4.49 7.86
N ARG A 77 17.03 3.52 8.55
CA ARG A 77 16.07 2.59 7.97
C ARG A 77 14.84 3.30 7.45
N LEU A 78 14.27 4.25 8.22
CA LEU A 78 13.12 5.05 7.80
C LEU A 78 13.38 5.71 6.44
N ARG A 79 14.49 6.44 6.33
CA ARG A 79 14.87 7.13 5.09
C ARG A 79 15.13 6.15 3.95
N ARG A 80 15.78 5.01 4.23
CA ARG A 80 16.03 3.98 3.21
C ARG A 80 14.73 3.39 2.67
N THR A 81 13.80 3.04 3.55
CA THR A 81 12.48 2.51 3.17
C THR A 81 11.68 3.55 2.41
N ALA A 82 11.64 4.80 2.88
CA ALA A 82 10.98 5.90 2.17
C ALA A 82 11.52 6.08 0.74
N ASN A 83 12.84 6.05 0.58
CA ASN A 83 13.48 6.14 -0.74
C ASN A 83 13.18 4.94 -1.65
N GLN A 84 12.96 3.75 -1.08
CA GLN A 84 12.54 2.58 -1.86
C GLN A 84 11.09 2.74 -2.34
N LEU A 85 10.20 3.20 -1.46
CA LEU A 85 8.80 3.45 -1.78
C LEU A 85 8.62 4.57 -2.81
N LYS A 86 9.43 5.64 -2.72
CA LYS A 86 9.43 6.74 -3.71
C LYS A 86 9.63 6.27 -5.14
N LYS A 87 10.44 5.22 -5.35
CA LYS A 87 10.73 4.70 -6.69
C LYS A 87 9.54 4.00 -7.34
N MET A 88 8.50 3.69 -6.58
CA MET A 88 7.30 3.04 -7.09
C MET A 88 6.39 4.01 -7.85
N ASN A 89 6.57 5.33 -7.70
CA ASN A 89 5.71 6.38 -8.27
C ASN A 89 4.23 6.12 -7.97
N VAL A 90 3.91 6.04 -6.67
CA VAL A 90 2.55 5.82 -6.18
C VAL A 90 1.75 7.12 -6.30
N ASP A 91 0.52 7.03 -6.80
CA ASP A 91 -0.38 8.17 -6.97
C ASP A 91 -1.12 8.52 -5.68
N PHE A 92 -1.43 7.51 -4.85
CA PHE A 92 -2.16 7.70 -3.61
C PHE A 92 -1.66 6.81 -2.47
N GLY A 93 -1.50 7.40 -1.28
CA GLY A 93 -1.17 6.68 -0.05
C GLY A 93 -2.36 6.61 0.92
N LEU A 94 -2.71 5.41 1.37
CA LEU A 94 -3.64 5.18 2.49
C LEU A 94 -2.89 4.63 3.71
N LEU A 95 -2.93 5.35 4.82
CA LEU A 95 -2.41 4.90 6.11
C LEU A 95 -3.56 4.38 6.98
N LEU A 96 -3.57 3.08 7.28
CA LEU A 96 -4.57 2.47 8.18
C LEU A 96 -4.06 2.24 9.60
N ASP A 97 -2.86 2.73 9.90
CA ASP A 97 -2.20 2.68 11.20
C ASP A 97 -2.22 4.07 11.87
N ASN A 98 -2.08 4.10 13.20
CA ASN A 98 -2.12 5.33 14.00
C ASN A 98 -0.77 5.71 14.62
N SER A 99 0.35 5.18 14.11
CA SER A 99 1.67 5.52 14.62
C SER A 99 2.32 6.72 13.92
N PHE A 100 3.07 7.52 14.68
CA PHE A 100 3.86 8.62 14.12
C PHE A 100 4.91 8.10 13.12
N THR A 101 5.54 6.96 13.41
CA THR A 101 6.57 6.38 12.55
C THR A 101 6.01 5.99 11.18
N SER A 102 4.82 5.40 11.11
CA SER A 102 4.18 5.05 9.83
C SER A 102 3.73 6.30 9.07
N ALA A 103 3.19 7.30 9.76
CA ALA A 103 2.84 8.60 9.17
C ALA A 103 4.07 9.31 8.59
N LEU A 104 5.18 9.35 9.33
CA LEU A 104 6.42 9.96 8.87
C LEU A 104 7.03 9.18 7.70
N LEU A 105 6.98 7.85 7.72
CA LEU A 105 7.41 7.02 6.59
C LEU A 105 6.61 7.38 5.33
N PHE A 106 5.28 7.47 5.44
CA PHE A 106 4.39 7.84 4.34
C PHE A 106 4.68 9.24 3.81
N TYR A 107 4.82 10.21 4.70
CA TYR A 107 5.17 11.58 4.34
C TYR A 107 6.49 11.68 3.56
N LEU A 108 7.49 10.88 3.93
CA LEU A 108 8.78 10.85 3.23
C LEU A 108 8.76 10.01 1.94
N ALA A 109 7.84 9.06 1.82
CA ALA A 109 7.71 8.14 0.70
C ALA A 109 6.88 8.69 -0.48
N MET A 110 6.03 9.67 -0.22
CA MET A 110 5.27 10.43 -1.22
C MET A 110 6.05 11.70 -1.61
#